data_AF-A0A177EID0-F1
#
_entry.id   AF-A0A177EID0-F1
#
_cell.length_a   1.000
_cell.length_b   1.000
_cell.length_c   1.000
_cell.angle_alpha   90.00
_cell.angle_beta   90.00
_cell.angle_gamma   90.00
#
_symmetry.space_group_name_H-M   'P 1'
#
loop_
_entity.id
_entity.type
_entity.pdbx_description
1 polymer ?
#
loop_
_entity_poly.entity_id
_entity_poly.type
_entity_poly.pdbx_seq_one_letter_code
_entity_poly.pdbx_strand_id
1 'polypeptide(L)'
;MLSRCITKALHANTPQDAKHILRGAIVGLLLGLAWCVKCLEYLQSPHTEQTISLFAKCNFDLATVMINTVAHIRKTQPSSEPLHLHQCTLADIPNDLVEGMEFGQFRLCGGCQVDSKVPLSEMVVWKFFNALGTLRTSYLAITNLQICAGNMPSAPGRVTKVKASKLGLYNVDIGYLHWIIRQMDLSESSLTIYLSWLTTVVSLEFLDAINCKEIYSLYMKHLPALGSIDCNVLRNGRVKNRLIFKNVSRLVAASPETLCGIGKKRWLVMGCNKALWERIAPFCKKGEEIAQLDLVFIYNKDVKPACRVNTNCPNTTVQNLGIRLAYPNNFLGKQDGLNMLAWIANSFTALVHIDVRVRGSDFLAFYLRNTFFDIKTLPFLLMLSIDSIACNLVGQLGHLPPMLGLSLSACSDWVVGEVKDSWDPSSIALAEQLTQVCPDFFSSISGRNTDPTCPICLYMPGSSEGSCVGQAPTHFCVLDAGRHMVCNLCFVHLVQGSIRAKANMTCPLCREPIPWPVRVWVVDKKNITIHTLPPETPRHT
;
A
#
# COMPACT_ATOMS: atom_id res chain seq x y z
N MET A 1 28.85 29.76 13.47
CA MET A 1 28.81 29.64 12.00
C MET A 1 29.22 30.94 11.31
N LEU A 2 28.57 32.07 11.60
CA LEU A 2 28.87 33.39 11.00
C LEU A 2 30.36 33.78 11.11
N SER A 3 30.98 33.62 12.28
CA SER A 3 32.41 33.87 12.49
C SER A 3 33.30 33.06 11.53
N ARG A 4 33.02 31.77 11.30
CA ARG A 4 33.78 30.93 10.35
C ARG A 4 33.59 31.37 8.90
N CYS A 5 32.40 31.84 8.54
CA CYS A 5 32.13 32.38 7.20
C CYS A 5 32.85 33.71 6.97
N ILE A 6 32.94 34.58 7.98
CA ILE A 6 33.69 35.84 7.91
C ILE A 6 35.18 35.56 7.74
N THR A 7 35.77 34.63 8.49
CA THR A 7 37.18 34.23 8.32
C THR A 7 37.45 33.66 6.93
N LYS A 8 36.54 32.83 6.39
CA LYS A 8 36.67 32.32 5.01
C LYS A 8 36.56 33.42 3.96
N ALA A 9 35.71 34.41 4.16
CA ALA A 9 35.58 35.55 3.25
C ALA A 9 36.83 36.44 3.24
N LEU A 10 37.49 36.61 4.41
CA LEU A 10 38.75 37.36 4.54
C LEU A 10 39.96 36.67 3.89
N HIS A 11 39.86 35.39 3.55
CA HIS A 11 40.94 34.62 2.90
C HIS A 11 40.57 34.20 1.47
N ALA A 12 39.52 34.78 0.89
CA ALA A 12 39.12 34.47 -0.47
C ALA A 12 40.10 35.09 -1.49
N ASN A 13 40.47 34.32 -2.52
CA ASN A 13 41.44 34.74 -3.54
C ASN A 13 40.93 35.89 -4.42
N THR A 14 39.61 36.10 -4.48
CA THR A 14 39.00 37.20 -5.25
C THR A 14 37.91 37.91 -4.45
N PRO A 15 37.67 39.21 -4.71
CA PRO A 15 36.54 39.96 -4.11
C PRO A 15 35.17 39.33 -4.41
N GLN A 16 35.03 38.67 -5.56
CA GLN A 16 33.78 38.03 -5.96
C GLN A 16 33.47 36.78 -5.12
N ASP A 17 34.49 35.97 -4.82
CA ASP A 17 34.35 34.80 -3.95
C ASP A 17 34.00 35.20 -2.52
N ALA A 18 34.64 36.25 -1.99
CA ALA A 18 34.30 36.83 -0.69
C ALA A 18 32.83 37.25 -0.62
N LYS A 19 32.31 37.88 -1.70
CA LYS A 19 30.91 38.31 -1.81
C LYS A 19 29.93 37.13 -1.83
N HIS A 20 30.25 36.03 -2.52
CA HIS A 20 29.41 34.83 -2.54
C HIS A 20 29.37 34.14 -1.17
N ILE A 21 30.52 34.03 -0.50
CA ILE A 21 30.62 33.45 0.85
C ILE A 21 29.80 34.27 1.86
N LEU A 22 29.92 35.60 1.81
CA LEU A 22 29.15 36.51 2.69
C LEU A 22 27.65 36.43 2.41
N ARG A 23 27.22 36.37 1.14
CA ARG A 23 25.80 36.21 0.79
C ARG A 23 25.24 34.90 1.33
N GLY A 24 25.93 33.77 1.15
CA GLY A 24 25.51 32.48 1.71
C GLY A 24 25.43 32.50 3.24
N ALA A 25 26.37 33.16 3.90
CA ALA A 25 26.38 33.29 5.36
C ALA A 25 25.26 34.18 5.89
N ILE A 26 24.96 35.29 5.21
CA ILE A 26 23.84 36.19 5.54
C ILE A 26 22.52 35.47 5.34
N VAL A 27 22.32 34.78 4.21
CA VAL A 27 21.11 33.99 3.98
C VAL A 27 20.97 32.90 5.03
N GLY A 28 22.04 32.17 5.35
CA GLY A 28 22.03 31.17 6.42
C GLY A 28 21.74 31.75 7.81
N LEU A 29 22.25 32.94 8.12
CA LEU A 29 21.96 33.66 9.36
C LEU A 29 20.51 34.14 9.40
N LEU A 30 19.99 34.72 8.32
CA LEU A 30 18.60 35.18 8.24
C LEU A 30 17.63 34.01 8.33
N LEU A 31 17.92 32.88 7.67
CA LEU A 31 17.13 31.66 7.81
C LEU A 31 17.24 31.08 9.22
N GLY A 32 18.43 31.09 9.82
CA GLY A 32 18.66 30.66 11.19
C GLY A 32 17.95 31.55 12.22
N LEU A 33 17.96 32.87 12.03
CA LEU A 33 17.24 33.85 12.85
C LEU A 33 15.74 33.73 12.64
N ALA A 34 15.25 33.59 11.41
CA ALA A 34 13.83 33.35 11.14
C ALA A 34 13.35 32.04 11.77
N TRP A 35 14.16 30.98 11.71
CA TRP A 35 13.90 29.73 12.42
C TRP A 35 13.92 29.92 13.93
N CYS A 36 14.89 30.67 14.47
CA CYS A 36 15.01 30.97 15.89
C CYS A 36 13.81 31.80 16.41
N VAL A 37 13.37 32.80 15.64
CA VAL A 37 12.17 33.61 15.92
C VAL A 37 10.91 32.74 15.89
N LYS A 38 10.80 31.81 14.93
CA LYS A 38 9.69 30.85 14.89
C LYS A 38 9.73 29.87 16.07
N CYS A 39 10.92 29.49 16.54
CA CYS A 39 11.10 28.70 17.77
C CYS A 39 10.82 29.49 19.05
N LEU A 40 10.65 30.81 18.96
CA LEU A 40 10.32 31.71 20.07
C LEU A 40 8.84 32.09 20.07
N GLU A 41 7.95 31.42 19.32
CA GLU A 41 6.52 31.61 19.52
C GLU A 41 6.12 31.09 20.92
N TYR A 42 5.90 32.02 21.85
CA TYR A 42 5.36 31.76 23.18
C TYR A 42 4.02 32.46 23.34
N LEU A 43 3.20 31.94 24.25
CA LEU A 43 1.87 32.43 24.54
C LEU A 43 1.95 33.34 25.76
N GLN A 44 1.42 34.56 25.62
CA GLN A 44 1.20 35.48 26.73
C GLN A 44 -0.22 35.27 27.23
N SER A 45 -0.36 34.84 28.47
CA SER A 45 -1.67 34.61 29.09
C SER A 45 -1.58 34.77 30.61
N PRO A 46 -2.58 35.36 31.27
CA PRO A 46 -2.65 35.42 32.73
C PRO A 46 -2.81 34.03 33.36
N HIS A 47 -3.18 33.00 32.60
CA HIS A 47 -3.38 31.62 33.08
C HIS A 47 -2.13 30.73 32.94
N THR A 48 -0.97 31.32 32.63
CA THR A 48 0.26 30.57 32.31
C THR A 48 0.71 29.67 33.46
N GLU A 49 0.85 30.23 34.67
CA GLU A 49 1.31 29.48 35.84
C GLU A 49 0.33 28.34 36.19
N GLN A 50 -0.96 28.65 36.26
CA GLN A 50 -2.01 27.66 36.56
C GLN A 50 -2.07 26.53 35.52
N THR A 51 -1.89 26.85 34.24
CA THR A 51 -1.83 25.85 33.16
C THR A 51 -0.60 24.96 33.32
N ILE A 52 0.58 25.53 33.59
CA ILE A 52 1.80 24.76 33.86
C ILE A 52 1.59 23.83 35.06
N SER A 53 1.04 24.34 36.17
CA SER A 53 0.79 23.56 37.39
C SER A 53 -0.22 22.43 37.16
N LEU A 54 -1.31 22.65 36.42
CA LEU A 54 -2.28 21.59 36.11
C LEU A 54 -1.65 20.48 35.28
N PHE A 55 -0.93 20.84 34.21
CA PHE A 55 -0.32 19.85 33.33
C PHE A 55 0.77 19.05 34.05
N ALA A 56 1.61 19.71 34.87
CA ALA A 56 2.56 19.04 35.75
C ALA A 56 1.85 18.07 36.72
N LYS A 57 0.72 18.49 37.31
CA LYS A 57 -0.10 17.64 38.19
C LYS A 57 -0.65 16.41 37.47
N CYS A 58 -1.01 16.52 36.20
CA CYS A 58 -1.49 15.39 35.40
C CYS A 58 -0.32 14.66 34.67
N ASN A 59 0.92 14.79 35.20
CA ASN A 59 2.17 14.19 34.73
C ASN A 59 2.47 14.45 33.25
N PHE A 60 2.36 15.72 32.84
CA PHE A 60 2.64 16.17 31.49
C PHE A 60 3.46 17.47 31.53
N ASP A 61 4.69 17.42 31.01
CA ASP A 61 5.54 18.60 30.97
C ASP A 61 5.26 19.46 29.73
N LEU A 62 4.70 20.65 29.95
CA LEU A 62 4.57 21.64 28.89
C LEU A 62 5.93 22.23 28.53
N ALA A 63 6.19 22.38 27.22
CA ALA A 63 7.34 23.11 26.74
C ALA A 63 7.20 24.59 27.11
N THR A 64 8.15 25.08 27.90
CA THR A 64 8.21 26.46 28.37
C THR A 64 9.46 27.18 27.88
N VAL A 65 9.47 28.50 27.97
CA VAL A 65 10.63 29.37 27.73
C VAL A 65 10.67 30.46 28.80
N MET A 66 11.88 30.79 29.27
CA MET A 66 12.08 31.88 30.22
C MET A 66 12.32 33.18 29.47
N ILE A 67 11.50 34.20 29.74
CA ILE A 67 11.63 35.55 29.16
C ILE A 67 11.58 36.54 30.31
N ASN A 68 12.64 37.32 30.48
CA ASN A 68 12.76 38.27 31.59
C ASN A 68 12.44 37.63 32.95
N THR A 69 12.95 36.41 33.19
CA THR A 69 12.71 35.59 34.40
C THR A 69 11.30 35.03 34.61
N VAL A 70 10.37 35.27 33.68
CA VAL A 70 9.02 34.70 33.71
C VAL A 70 8.93 33.50 32.76
N ALA A 71 8.33 32.41 33.23
CA ALA A 71 8.07 31.24 32.41
C ALA A 71 6.86 31.48 31.50
N HIS A 72 7.01 31.21 30.21
CA HIS A 72 5.93 31.26 29.23
C HIS A 72 5.77 29.90 28.56
N ILE A 73 4.52 29.53 28.23
CA ILE A 73 4.23 28.31 27.47
C ILE A 73 4.59 28.57 26.01
N ARG A 74 5.37 27.68 25.39
CA ARG A 74 5.62 27.73 23.95
C ARG A 74 4.32 27.40 23.21
N LYS A 75 4.05 28.05 22.08
CA LYS A 75 2.83 27.78 21.32
C LYS A 75 2.76 26.34 20.81
N THR A 76 3.87 25.85 20.25
CA THR A 76 3.97 24.47 19.77
C THR A 76 4.51 23.55 20.86
N GLN A 77 3.76 22.47 21.12
CA GLN A 77 4.06 21.48 22.14
C GLN A 77 4.58 20.18 21.48
N PRO A 78 5.85 19.80 21.71
CA PRO A 78 6.50 18.67 21.05
C PRO A 78 6.13 17.31 21.67
N SER A 79 5.60 17.31 22.91
CA SER A 79 5.42 16.08 23.69
C SER A 79 4.42 15.10 23.06
N SER A 80 4.67 13.82 23.32
CA SER A 80 3.80 12.69 22.94
C SER A 80 3.31 11.89 24.16
N GLU A 81 3.62 12.39 25.36
CA GLU A 81 3.29 11.73 26.62
C GLU A 81 1.78 11.76 26.87
N PRO A 82 1.22 10.71 27.51
CA PRO A 82 -0.17 10.70 27.92
C PRO A 82 -0.42 11.67 29.07
N LEU A 83 -1.44 12.52 28.92
CA LEU A 83 -2.00 13.33 30.00
C LEU A 83 -2.91 12.46 30.87
N HIS A 84 -2.62 12.42 32.17
CA HIS A 84 -3.29 11.54 33.13
C HIS A 84 -4.25 12.30 34.05
N LEU A 85 -5.51 12.45 33.62
CA LEU A 85 -6.50 13.22 34.41
C LEU A 85 -6.98 12.53 35.70
N HIS A 86 -6.67 11.24 35.92
CA HIS A 86 -7.08 10.52 37.14
C HIS A 86 -6.45 11.10 38.42
N GLN A 87 -5.40 11.91 38.31
CA GLN A 87 -4.74 12.59 39.42
C GLN A 87 -5.39 13.95 39.76
N CYS A 88 -6.35 14.36 38.93
CA CYS A 88 -6.90 15.70 38.89
C CYS A 88 -8.38 15.63 39.32
N THR A 89 -8.78 16.43 40.32
CA THR A 89 -10.16 16.58 40.80
C THR A 89 -10.87 17.69 40.03
N LEU A 90 -12.19 17.81 40.18
CA LEU A 90 -12.95 18.89 39.54
C LEU A 90 -12.49 20.29 40.00
N ALA A 91 -11.99 20.42 41.23
CA ALA A 91 -11.49 21.67 41.78
C ALA A 91 -10.11 22.05 41.21
N ASP A 92 -9.31 21.06 40.81
CA ASP A 92 -7.95 21.29 40.29
C ASP A 92 -7.94 21.91 38.89
N ILE A 93 -8.99 21.68 38.11
CA ILE A 93 -9.08 22.19 36.75
C ILE A 93 -9.61 23.63 36.81
N PRO A 94 -8.89 24.64 36.29
CA PRO A 94 -9.41 26.01 36.16
C PRO A 94 -10.63 26.11 35.25
N ASN A 95 -11.25 27.28 35.24
CA ASN A 95 -12.26 27.60 34.22
C ASN A 95 -11.63 27.83 32.84
N ASP A 96 -10.41 28.38 32.81
CA ASP A 96 -9.69 28.75 31.59
C ASP A 96 -8.23 28.30 31.67
N LEU A 97 -7.73 27.73 30.56
CA LEU A 97 -6.32 27.41 30.34
C LEU A 97 -5.75 28.35 29.28
N VAL A 98 -4.43 28.36 29.12
CA VAL A 98 -3.80 29.15 28.06
C VAL A 98 -4.31 28.72 26.67
N GLU A 99 -5.00 29.63 25.99
CA GLU A 99 -5.48 29.40 24.63
C GLU A 99 -4.35 29.44 23.59
N GLY A 100 -4.59 28.78 22.45
CA GLY A 100 -3.67 28.83 21.30
C GLY A 100 -2.54 27.80 21.33
N MET A 101 -2.50 26.91 22.33
CA MET A 101 -1.57 25.77 22.35
C MET A 101 -1.82 24.84 21.14
N GLU A 102 -0.72 24.40 20.51
CA GLU A 102 -0.72 23.51 19.35
C GLU A 102 0.11 22.25 19.65
N PHE A 103 -0.54 21.09 19.69
CA PHE A 103 0.12 19.84 20.02
C PHE A 103 0.52 19.06 18.77
N GLY A 104 1.75 18.53 18.77
CA GLY A 104 2.11 17.49 17.81
C GLY A 104 1.20 16.28 17.97
N GLN A 105 1.10 15.75 19.19
CA GLN A 105 0.14 14.72 19.56
C GLN A 105 -0.44 15.07 20.93
N PHE A 106 -1.76 14.90 21.09
CA PHE A 106 -2.43 15.11 22.36
C PHE A 106 -3.08 13.79 22.77
N ARG A 107 -2.60 13.19 23.86
CA ARG A 107 -3.07 11.88 24.32
C ARG A 107 -3.71 12.03 25.69
N LEU A 108 -5.02 11.81 25.77
CA LEU A 108 -5.77 11.81 27.02
C LEU A 108 -5.94 10.37 27.52
N CYS A 109 -5.49 10.08 28.74
CA CYS A 109 -5.60 8.77 29.35
C CYS A 109 -6.49 8.79 30.61
N GLY A 110 -7.55 7.98 30.59
CA GLY A 110 -8.52 7.85 31.69
C GLY A 110 -8.03 7.11 32.93
N GLY A 111 -6.96 6.33 32.79
CA GLY A 111 -6.41 5.50 33.86
C GLY A 111 -5.45 4.48 33.27
N CYS A 112 -4.30 4.30 33.91
CA CYS A 112 -3.24 3.42 33.40
C CYS A 112 -3.07 2.13 34.21
N GLN A 113 -3.66 2.04 35.40
CA GLN A 113 -3.37 0.95 36.32
C GLN A 113 -4.59 0.05 36.53
N VAL A 114 -4.36 -1.24 36.33
CA VAL A 114 -5.27 -2.35 36.66
C VAL A 114 -5.74 -2.26 38.13
N ASP A 115 -4.97 -1.57 38.98
CA ASP A 115 -5.22 -1.46 40.42
C ASP A 115 -5.93 -0.18 40.87
N SER A 116 -6.00 0.88 40.04
CA SER A 116 -6.70 2.11 40.41
C SER A 116 -8.21 1.91 40.21
N LYS A 117 -8.90 1.47 41.28
CA LYS A 117 -10.35 1.19 41.28
C LYS A 117 -11.23 2.43 41.08
N VAL A 118 -10.68 3.64 41.06
CA VAL A 118 -11.46 4.88 40.95
C VAL A 118 -11.55 5.29 39.47
N PRO A 119 -12.73 5.24 38.85
CA PRO A 119 -12.94 5.69 37.49
C PRO A 119 -12.71 7.20 37.38
N LEU A 120 -12.17 7.64 36.25
CA LEU A 120 -12.11 9.07 35.95
C LEU A 120 -13.54 9.63 35.84
N SER A 121 -13.83 10.67 36.60
CA SER A 121 -15.13 11.34 36.56
C SER A 121 -15.34 12.03 35.20
N GLU A 122 -16.53 11.85 34.59
CA GLU A 122 -16.89 12.55 33.35
C GLU A 122 -16.76 14.07 33.50
N MET A 123 -17.08 14.59 34.69
CA MET A 123 -17.06 16.03 34.97
C MET A 123 -15.65 16.61 34.95
N VAL A 124 -14.64 15.83 35.35
CA VAL A 124 -13.23 16.22 35.25
C VAL A 124 -12.83 16.31 33.78
N VAL A 125 -13.18 15.31 32.97
CA VAL A 125 -12.88 15.32 31.52
C VAL A 125 -13.57 16.49 30.82
N TRP A 126 -14.85 16.72 31.12
CA TRP A 126 -15.60 17.83 30.54
C TRP A 126 -15.02 19.18 30.94
N LYS A 127 -14.77 19.41 32.23
CA LYS A 127 -14.21 20.68 32.70
C LYS A 127 -12.85 20.93 32.07
N PHE A 128 -12.04 19.88 31.91
CA PHE A 128 -10.75 19.96 31.25
C PHE A 128 -10.86 20.39 29.77
N PHE A 129 -11.71 19.72 28.99
CA PHE A 129 -11.93 20.10 27.59
C PHE A 129 -12.51 21.51 27.45
N ASN A 130 -13.45 21.89 28.32
CA ASN A 130 -14.03 23.22 28.35
C ASN A 130 -12.98 24.31 28.66
N ALA A 131 -12.09 24.05 29.62
CA ALA A 131 -11.02 24.97 29.99
C ALA A 131 -9.95 25.11 28.90
N LEU A 132 -9.72 24.08 28.07
CA LEU A 132 -8.83 24.16 26.91
C LEU A 132 -9.36 25.08 25.80
N GLY A 133 -10.68 25.28 25.70
CA GLY A 133 -11.31 26.08 24.66
C GLY A 133 -11.18 25.47 23.26
N THR A 134 -10.13 25.86 22.51
CA THR A 134 -9.84 25.31 21.18
C THR A 134 -8.59 24.43 21.22
N LEU A 135 -8.77 23.12 21.01
CA LEU A 135 -7.67 22.17 20.92
C LEU A 135 -7.17 22.05 19.47
N ARG A 136 -5.91 22.40 19.23
CA ARG A 136 -5.22 22.18 17.95
C ARG A 136 -4.22 21.06 18.12
N THR A 137 -4.36 19.98 17.36
CA THR A 137 -3.43 18.85 17.42
C THR A 137 -3.31 18.13 16.10
N SER A 138 -2.15 17.57 15.74
CA SER A 138 -2.12 16.68 14.56
C SER A 138 -2.77 15.31 14.86
N TYR A 139 -2.81 14.92 16.13
CA TYR A 139 -3.37 13.64 16.55
C TYR A 139 -3.93 13.71 17.96
N LEU A 140 -5.25 13.60 18.08
CA LEU A 140 -5.94 13.41 19.34
C LEU A 140 -6.12 11.91 19.60
N ALA A 141 -5.53 11.38 20.67
CA ALA A 141 -5.78 10.03 21.15
C ALA A 141 -6.48 10.07 22.50
N ILE A 142 -7.54 9.29 22.65
CA ILE A 142 -8.27 9.11 23.91
C ILE A 142 -8.21 7.64 24.26
N THR A 143 -7.68 7.34 25.45
CA THR A 143 -7.35 5.98 25.85
C THR A 143 -7.92 5.64 27.23
N ASN A 144 -8.40 4.41 27.42
CA ASN A 144 -8.76 3.85 28.73
C ASN A 144 -9.81 4.66 29.51
N LEU A 145 -10.91 5.05 28.85
CA LEU A 145 -12.06 5.68 29.51
C LEU A 145 -13.20 4.67 29.63
N GLN A 146 -13.62 4.37 30.87
CA GLN A 146 -14.65 3.37 31.16
C GLN A 146 -15.71 3.96 32.09
N ILE A 147 -17.01 3.77 31.77
CA ILE A 147 -18.12 4.23 32.63
C ILE A 147 -18.28 3.26 33.79
N CYS A 148 -18.34 3.78 35.01
CA CYS A 148 -18.88 3.04 36.13
C CYS A 148 -20.37 3.22 36.23
N ALA A 149 -21.14 2.32 35.61
CA ALA A 149 -22.57 2.00 35.81
C ALA A 149 -23.52 3.13 36.29
N GLY A 150 -23.28 4.39 35.92
CA GLY A 150 -23.96 5.57 36.42
C GLY A 150 -24.64 6.34 35.31
N ASN A 151 -25.66 7.12 35.67
CA ASN A 151 -26.32 8.02 34.73
C ASN A 151 -25.29 9.04 34.22
N MET A 152 -25.06 9.04 32.91
CA MET A 152 -24.19 10.01 32.26
C MET A 152 -24.71 11.42 32.54
N PRO A 153 -23.86 12.33 33.07
CA PRO A 153 -24.30 13.69 33.36
C PRO A 153 -24.74 14.38 32.07
N SER A 154 -25.85 15.11 32.16
CA SER A 154 -26.33 15.98 31.09
C SER A 154 -25.20 16.96 30.73
N ALA A 155 -24.72 16.92 29.50
CA ALA A 155 -23.59 17.73 29.08
C ALA A 155 -23.90 19.23 29.26
N PRO A 156 -23.10 19.99 30.02
CA PRO A 156 -23.22 21.44 30.08
C PRO A 156 -22.80 22.01 28.72
N GLY A 157 -23.71 22.74 28.06
CA GLY A 157 -23.76 22.93 26.60
C GLY A 157 -22.59 23.57 25.85
N ARG A 158 -21.42 23.81 26.46
CA ARG A 158 -20.23 24.31 25.75
C ARG A 158 -19.48 23.15 25.10
N VAL A 159 -19.41 23.17 23.78
CA VAL A 159 -18.70 22.19 22.94
C VAL A 159 -17.28 22.69 22.69
N THR A 160 -16.29 21.82 22.89
CA THR A 160 -14.86 22.14 22.69
C THR A 160 -14.52 22.05 21.22
N LYS A 161 -13.92 23.11 20.65
CA LYS A 161 -13.53 23.11 19.24
C LYS A 161 -12.24 22.33 19.07
N VAL A 162 -12.27 21.27 18.25
CA VAL A 162 -11.11 20.40 18.03
C VAL A 162 -10.71 20.45 16.56
N LYS A 163 -9.49 20.93 16.32
CA LYS A 163 -8.84 20.90 15.00
C LYS A 163 -7.79 19.79 14.99
N ALA A 164 -8.14 18.65 14.41
CA ALA A 164 -7.27 17.49 14.31
C ALA A 164 -7.23 16.87 12.91
N SER A 165 -6.12 16.23 12.56
CA SER A 165 -6.03 15.39 11.35
C SER A 165 -6.17 13.90 11.65
N LYS A 166 -5.94 13.49 12.90
CA LYS A 166 -6.13 12.11 13.38
C LYS A 166 -6.91 12.10 14.69
N LEU A 167 -7.85 11.16 14.80
CA LEU A 167 -8.59 10.85 16.02
C LEU A 167 -8.40 9.38 16.34
N GLY A 168 -7.91 9.06 17.53
CA GLY A 168 -7.72 7.69 17.99
C GLY A 168 -8.50 7.42 19.27
N LEU A 169 -9.26 6.35 19.27
CA LEU A 169 -10.12 5.91 20.37
C LEU A 169 -9.67 4.49 20.74
N TYR A 170 -9.06 4.34 21.91
CA TYR A 170 -8.42 3.10 22.35
C TYR A 170 -9.00 2.65 23.68
N ASN A 171 -9.62 1.48 23.73
CA ASN A 171 -10.19 0.94 24.98
C ASN A 171 -11.11 1.96 25.68
N VAL A 172 -12.05 2.52 24.92
CA VAL A 172 -13.06 3.47 25.40
C VAL A 172 -14.43 2.79 25.37
N ASP A 173 -15.18 2.93 26.45
CA ASP A 173 -16.54 2.43 26.53
C ASP A 173 -17.51 3.18 25.59
N ILE A 174 -18.50 2.49 25.02
CA ILE A 174 -19.46 3.06 24.08
C ILE A 174 -20.24 4.26 24.64
N GLY A 175 -20.60 4.25 25.93
CA GLY A 175 -21.29 5.40 26.52
C GLY A 175 -20.39 6.63 26.58
N TYR A 176 -19.11 6.43 26.93
CA TYR A 176 -18.10 7.50 26.91
C TYR A 176 -17.86 8.02 25.49
N LEU A 177 -17.83 7.12 24.49
CA LEU A 177 -17.69 7.52 23.08
C LEU A 177 -18.82 8.46 22.65
N HIS A 178 -20.07 8.10 22.90
CA HIS A 178 -21.21 8.94 22.53
C HIS A 178 -21.13 10.32 23.18
N TRP A 179 -20.81 10.36 24.47
CA TRP A 179 -20.71 11.62 25.20
C TRP A 179 -19.55 12.48 24.75
N ILE A 180 -18.35 11.90 24.62
CA ILE A 180 -17.16 12.67 24.30
C ILE A 180 -17.21 13.21 22.86
N ILE A 181 -17.80 12.46 21.92
CA ILE A 181 -18.03 12.93 20.55
C ILE A 181 -18.99 14.13 20.57
N ARG A 182 -20.03 14.12 21.41
CA ARG A 182 -20.93 15.28 21.57
C ARG A 182 -20.26 16.49 22.22
N GLN A 183 -19.19 16.29 22.99
CA GLN A 183 -18.43 17.38 23.60
C GLN A 183 -17.40 18.01 22.64
N MET A 184 -17.19 17.44 21.46
CA MET A 184 -16.20 17.92 20.50
C MET A 184 -16.86 18.45 19.23
N ASP A 185 -16.51 19.68 18.84
CA ASP A 185 -16.79 20.22 17.52
C ASP A 185 -15.61 19.91 16.61
N LEU A 186 -15.79 18.90 15.76
CA LEU A 186 -14.82 18.44 14.76
C LEU A 186 -15.16 18.98 13.37
N SER A 187 -16.09 19.92 13.22
CA SER A 187 -16.68 20.32 11.92
C SER A 187 -15.66 20.83 10.91
N GLU A 188 -14.57 21.44 11.38
CA GLU A 188 -13.46 21.93 10.54
C GLU A 188 -12.38 20.86 10.27
N SER A 189 -12.46 19.69 10.91
CA SER A 189 -11.44 18.65 10.87
C SER A 189 -11.64 17.67 9.70
N SER A 190 -10.52 17.28 9.10
CA SER A 190 -10.44 16.24 8.06
C SER A 190 -9.70 15.05 8.65
N LEU A 191 -10.42 13.98 8.99
CA LEU A 191 -9.98 13.01 9.99
C LEU A 191 -9.52 11.69 9.38
N THR A 192 -8.43 11.17 9.93
CA THR A 192 -8.16 9.73 9.98
C THR A 192 -8.57 9.19 11.35
N ILE A 193 -9.51 8.25 11.38
CA ILE A 193 -10.06 7.70 12.61
C ILE A 193 -9.45 6.33 12.89
N TYR A 194 -8.94 6.13 14.11
CA TYR A 194 -8.45 4.86 14.63
C TYR A 194 -9.34 4.40 15.77
N LEU A 195 -9.98 3.24 15.60
CA LEU A 195 -10.78 2.57 16.62
C LEU A 195 -10.03 1.30 17.02
N SER A 196 -9.64 1.18 18.28
CA SER A 196 -8.93 -0.01 18.73
C SER A 196 -9.35 -0.46 20.12
N TRP A 197 -9.41 -1.78 20.33
CA TRP A 197 -9.71 -2.35 21.65
C TRP A 197 -11.04 -1.89 22.24
N LEU A 198 -12.05 -1.58 21.42
CA LEU A 198 -13.36 -1.15 21.88
C LEU A 198 -14.21 -2.38 22.18
N THR A 199 -14.20 -2.82 23.43
CA THR A 199 -14.78 -4.10 23.85
C THR A 199 -16.30 -4.07 24.02
N THR A 200 -16.90 -2.89 24.21
CA THR A 200 -18.35 -2.72 24.43
C THR A 200 -19.11 -2.22 23.20
N VAL A 201 -18.39 -1.93 22.11
CA VAL A 201 -18.98 -1.39 20.87
C VAL A 201 -19.59 -2.51 20.05
N VAL A 202 -20.93 -2.54 19.99
CA VAL A 202 -21.71 -3.52 19.23
C VAL A 202 -22.09 -3.06 17.81
N SER A 203 -22.16 -1.74 17.56
CA SER A 203 -22.42 -1.14 16.24
C SER A 203 -21.49 0.06 15.98
N LEU A 204 -21.35 0.46 14.72
CA LEU A 204 -20.58 1.66 14.33
C LEU A 204 -21.43 2.93 14.25
N GLU A 205 -22.70 2.90 14.67
CA GLU A 205 -23.64 4.03 14.54
C GLU A 205 -23.18 5.29 15.28
N PHE A 206 -22.37 5.15 16.34
CA PHE A 206 -21.78 6.29 17.04
C PHE A 206 -20.91 7.17 16.11
N LEU A 207 -20.37 6.62 15.01
CA LEU A 207 -19.63 7.39 14.01
C LEU A 207 -20.51 8.44 13.32
N ASP A 208 -21.82 8.24 13.28
CA ASP A 208 -22.74 9.19 12.66
C ASP A 208 -22.88 10.49 13.47
N ALA A 209 -22.56 10.45 14.77
CA ALA A 209 -22.48 11.63 15.62
C ALA A 209 -21.20 12.44 15.40
N ILE A 210 -20.19 11.91 14.69
CA ILE A 210 -18.94 12.63 14.41
C ILE A 210 -19.20 13.67 13.31
N ASN A 211 -19.45 14.90 13.74
CA ASN A 211 -19.56 16.04 12.84
C ASN A 211 -18.17 16.50 12.41
N CYS A 212 -17.64 15.93 11.34
CA CYS A 212 -16.39 16.36 10.72
C CYS A 212 -16.58 16.68 9.23
N LYS A 213 -15.69 17.53 8.69
CA LYS A 213 -15.68 17.92 7.27
C LYS A 213 -15.57 16.69 6.37
N GLU A 214 -14.61 15.82 6.66
CA GLU A 214 -14.38 14.60 5.90
C GLU A 214 -13.67 13.52 6.72
N ILE A 215 -13.88 12.26 6.34
CA ILE A 215 -13.17 11.11 6.90
C ILE A 215 -12.25 10.56 5.82
N TYR A 216 -10.96 10.86 5.91
CA TYR A 216 -9.96 10.41 4.94
C TYR A 216 -9.73 8.90 5.04
N SER A 217 -9.71 8.37 6.27
CA SER A 217 -9.42 6.95 6.52
C SER A 217 -10.07 6.48 7.82
N LEU A 218 -10.53 5.22 7.82
CA LEU A 218 -11.12 4.56 8.98
C LEU A 218 -10.38 3.24 9.24
N TYR A 219 -9.74 3.14 10.40
CA TYR A 219 -9.00 1.97 10.86
C TYR A 219 -9.69 1.39 12.09
N MET A 220 -10.06 0.12 12.02
CA MET A 220 -10.69 -0.63 13.11
C MET A 220 -9.81 -1.81 13.45
N LYS A 221 -9.43 -1.94 14.72
CA LYS A 221 -8.56 -3.02 15.20
C LYS A 221 -9.08 -3.61 16.51
N HIS A 222 -9.36 -4.91 16.54
CA HIS A 222 -9.77 -5.60 17.77
C HIS A 222 -11.03 -4.98 18.41
N LEU A 223 -12.18 -5.19 17.76
CA LEU A 223 -13.49 -4.84 18.28
C LEU A 223 -14.28 -6.15 18.50
N PRO A 224 -14.08 -6.84 19.64
CA PRO A 224 -14.56 -8.21 19.83
C PRO A 224 -16.10 -8.31 19.90
N ALA A 225 -16.77 -7.30 20.43
CA ALA A 225 -18.23 -7.26 20.54
C ALA A 225 -18.93 -6.69 19.30
N LEU A 226 -18.19 -6.29 18.25
CA LEU A 226 -18.80 -5.65 17.08
C LEU A 226 -19.70 -6.63 16.33
N GLY A 227 -21.00 -6.40 16.43
CA GLY A 227 -22.06 -7.18 15.80
C GLY A 227 -22.50 -6.60 14.46
N SER A 228 -22.40 -5.28 14.25
CA SER A 228 -22.73 -4.63 12.98
C SER A 228 -21.75 -3.51 12.60
N ILE A 229 -21.45 -3.37 11.30
CA ILE A 229 -20.73 -2.21 10.74
C ILE A 229 -21.66 -1.12 10.22
N ASP A 230 -22.98 -1.28 10.37
CA ASP A 230 -23.95 -0.32 9.85
C ASP A 230 -23.79 1.04 10.50
N CYS A 231 -23.68 2.06 9.64
CA CYS A 231 -23.66 3.47 9.99
C CYS A 231 -23.84 4.30 8.70
N ASN A 232 -24.38 5.51 8.83
CA ASN A 232 -24.55 6.42 7.70
C ASN A 232 -23.20 6.83 7.08
N VAL A 233 -22.13 6.90 7.88
CA VAL A 233 -20.77 7.16 7.38
C VAL A 233 -20.35 6.18 6.28
N LEU A 234 -20.56 4.87 6.48
CA LEU A 234 -20.21 3.84 5.50
C LEU A 234 -21.26 3.69 4.40
N ARG A 235 -22.56 3.73 4.76
CA ARG A 235 -23.68 3.70 3.81
C ARG A 235 -23.57 4.78 2.74
N ASN A 236 -23.20 6.01 3.14
CA ASN A 236 -23.09 7.15 2.24
C ASN A 236 -21.68 7.31 1.64
N GLY A 237 -20.78 6.33 1.84
CA GLY A 237 -19.42 6.36 1.27
C GLY A 237 -18.57 7.55 1.74
N ARG A 238 -18.80 8.09 2.95
CA ARG A 238 -18.12 9.29 3.46
C ARG A 238 -16.63 9.08 3.74
N VAL A 239 -16.21 7.83 4.01
CA VAL A 239 -14.78 7.47 4.16
C VAL A 239 -14.11 7.48 2.78
N LYS A 240 -13.03 8.25 2.57
CA LYS A 240 -12.48 8.54 1.24
C LYS A 240 -11.46 7.53 0.70
N ASN A 241 -10.39 7.24 1.42
CA ASN A 241 -9.23 6.56 0.82
C ASN A 241 -8.95 5.19 1.41
N ARG A 242 -9.09 5.04 2.73
CA ARG A 242 -8.70 3.80 3.41
C ARG A 242 -9.78 3.31 4.35
N LEU A 243 -10.13 2.04 4.22
CA LEU A 243 -11.06 1.34 5.11
C LEU A 243 -10.43 0.02 5.52
N ILE A 244 -10.05 -0.11 6.79
CA ILE A 244 -9.30 -1.27 7.28
C ILE A 244 -9.95 -1.87 8.52
N PHE A 245 -10.41 -3.11 8.42
CA PHE A 245 -10.88 -3.97 9.51
C PHE A 245 -9.81 -5.01 9.84
N LYS A 246 -9.19 -4.92 11.02
CA LYS A 246 -8.17 -5.84 11.52
C LYS A 246 -8.66 -6.54 12.79
N ASN A 247 -8.60 -7.86 12.83
CA ASN A 247 -9.00 -8.65 14.01
C ASN A 247 -10.40 -8.29 14.53
N VAL A 248 -11.34 -8.05 13.62
CA VAL A 248 -12.75 -7.85 13.94
C VAL A 248 -13.45 -9.21 13.88
N SER A 249 -14.50 -9.41 14.67
CA SER A 249 -15.29 -10.66 14.70
C SER A 249 -15.63 -11.17 13.29
N ARG A 250 -15.74 -12.49 13.12
CA ARG A 250 -16.00 -13.11 11.81
C ARG A 250 -17.38 -12.74 11.27
N LEU A 251 -18.36 -12.57 12.16
CA LEU A 251 -19.79 -12.52 11.83
C LEU A 251 -20.36 -11.10 11.94
N VAL A 252 -19.58 -10.08 11.58
CA VAL A 252 -20.12 -8.71 11.64
C VAL A 252 -21.21 -8.55 10.59
N ALA A 253 -22.42 -8.26 11.03
CA ALA A 253 -23.54 -7.92 10.17
C ALA A 253 -23.29 -6.60 9.44
N ALA A 254 -23.96 -6.45 8.31
CA ALA A 254 -23.92 -5.25 7.48
C ALA A 254 -25.15 -5.29 6.57
N SER A 255 -25.90 -4.20 6.54
CA SER A 255 -27.04 -4.05 5.66
C SER A 255 -26.59 -3.98 4.20
N PRO A 256 -27.47 -4.34 3.24
CA PRO A 256 -27.18 -4.20 1.82
C PRO A 256 -26.77 -2.78 1.42
N GLU A 257 -27.36 -1.75 2.05
CA GLU A 257 -27.05 -0.34 1.79
C GLU A 257 -25.63 0.00 2.24
N THR A 258 -25.21 -0.50 3.40
CA THR A 258 -23.83 -0.32 3.90
C THR A 258 -22.82 -1.03 3.00
N LEU A 259 -23.08 -2.29 2.63
CA LEU A 259 -22.23 -3.05 1.71
C LEU A 259 -22.14 -2.38 0.34
N CYS A 260 -23.26 -1.87 -0.17
CA CYS A 260 -23.35 -1.12 -1.42
C CYS A 260 -22.57 0.20 -1.35
N GLY A 261 -22.69 0.95 -0.25
CA GLY A 261 -21.92 2.17 -0.01
C GLY A 261 -20.41 1.94 0.01
N ILE A 262 -19.96 0.80 0.56
CA ILE A 262 -18.55 0.41 0.56
C ILE A 262 -18.10 -0.06 -0.83
N GLY A 263 -18.89 -0.93 -1.48
CA GLY A 263 -18.52 -1.58 -2.75
C GLY A 263 -18.51 -0.64 -3.95
N LYS A 264 -19.33 0.42 -3.96
CA LYS A 264 -19.41 1.40 -5.07
C LYS A 264 -18.24 2.38 -5.13
N LYS A 265 -17.26 2.27 -4.25
CA LYS A 265 -16.22 3.28 -4.07
C LYS A 265 -14.87 2.79 -4.58
N ARG A 266 -14.10 3.70 -5.18
CA ARG A 266 -12.65 3.51 -5.39
C ARG A 266 -11.92 3.59 -4.06
N TRP A 267 -11.16 2.55 -3.75
CA TRP A 267 -10.36 2.48 -2.53
C TRP A 267 -8.88 2.56 -2.87
N LEU A 268 -8.16 3.48 -2.22
CA LEU A 268 -6.70 3.45 -2.23
C LEU A 268 -6.21 2.22 -1.45
N VAL A 269 -6.77 1.97 -0.26
CA VAL A 269 -6.49 0.76 0.50
C VAL A 269 -7.76 0.25 1.18
N MET A 270 -8.12 -0.99 0.91
CA MET A 270 -9.17 -1.70 1.62
C MET A 270 -8.57 -2.89 2.35
N GLY A 271 -8.89 -3.06 3.62
CA GLY A 271 -8.47 -4.22 4.40
C GLY A 271 -9.65 -4.81 5.13
N CYS A 272 -9.91 -6.10 5.01
CA CYS A 272 -10.99 -6.75 5.76
C CYS A 272 -10.76 -8.25 5.91
N ASN A 273 -11.60 -8.90 6.71
CA ASN A 273 -11.61 -10.35 6.73
C ASN A 273 -12.26 -10.90 5.44
N LYS A 274 -11.89 -12.11 5.03
CA LYS A 274 -12.39 -12.73 3.79
C LYS A 274 -13.92 -12.80 3.72
N ALA A 275 -14.58 -13.14 4.83
CA ALA A 275 -16.04 -13.29 4.87
C ALA A 275 -16.78 -11.97 4.64
N LEU A 276 -16.24 -10.86 5.15
CA LEU A 276 -16.77 -9.52 4.88
C LEU A 276 -16.51 -9.13 3.42
N TRP A 277 -15.33 -9.45 2.88
CA TRP A 277 -15.03 -9.22 1.46
C TRP A 277 -16.02 -9.92 0.53
N GLU A 278 -16.33 -11.20 0.77
CA GLU A 278 -17.30 -11.97 -0.04
C GLU A 278 -18.69 -11.34 -0.07
N ARG A 279 -19.05 -10.56 0.96
CA ARG A 279 -20.32 -9.82 1.02
C ARG A 279 -20.26 -8.46 0.36
N ILE A 280 -19.07 -7.83 0.30
CA ILE A 280 -18.87 -6.53 -0.34
C ILE A 280 -18.65 -6.67 -1.84
N ALA A 281 -17.88 -7.68 -2.26
CA ALA A 281 -17.47 -7.88 -3.65
C ALA A 281 -18.65 -7.83 -4.63
N PRO A 282 -19.83 -8.45 -4.38
CA PRO A 282 -21.00 -8.36 -5.28
C PRO A 282 -21.47 -6.94 -5.62
N PHE A 283 -21.16 -5.95 -4.77
CA PHE A 283 -21.53 -4.56 -4.96
C PHE A 283 -20.44 -3.73 -5.66
N CYS A 284 -19.26 -4.30 -5.91
CA CYS A 284 -18.21 -3.65 -6.68
C CYS A 284 -18.61 -3.61 -8.15
N LYS A 285 -18.66 -2.41 -8.73
CA LYS A 285 -18.94 -2.26 -10.16
C LYS A 285 -17.72 -2.70 -10.97
N LYS A 286 -17.95 -3.31 -12.13
CA LYS A 286 -16.88 -3.57 -13.10
C LYS A 286 -16.19 -2.25 -13.47
N GLY A 287 -14.86 -2.21 -13.36
CA GLY A 287 -14.05 -1.03 -13.63
C GLY A 287 -13.79 -0.11 -12.44
N GLU A 288 -14.45 -0.30 -11.29
CA GLU A 288 -14.06 0.38 -10.05
C GLU A 288 -12.81 -0.30 -9.48
N GLU A 289 -11.72 0.46 -9.43
CA GLU A 289 -10.41 -0.05 -9.09
C GLU A 289 -10.12 0.09 -7.59
N ILE A 290 -9.67 -1.01 -6.98
CA ILE A 290 -9.07 -1.02 -5.65
C ILE A 290 -7.55 -1.09 -5.82
N ALA A 291 -6.84 -0.03 -5.45
CA ALA A 291 -5.39 0.00 -5.63
C ALA A 291 -4.69 -1.02 -4.70
N GLN A 292 -5.17 -1.21 -3.47
CA GLN A 292 -4.66 -2.24 -2.57
C GLN A 292 -5.79 -2.90 -1.77
N LEU A 293 -5.84 -4.23 -1.82
CA LEU A 293 -6.75 -5.06 -1.03
C LEU A 293 -5.96 -5.98 -0.09
N ASP A 294 -6.13 -5.81 1.21
CA ASP A 294 -5.57 -6.69 2.25
C ASP A 294 -6.66 -7.61 2.83
N LEU A 295 -6.61 -8.90 2.50
CA LEU A 295 -7.54 -9.92 3.00
C LEU A 295 -6.96 -10.70 4.17
N VAL A 296 -7.72 -10.78 5.25
CA VAL A 296 -7.38 -11.59 6.43
C VAL A 296 -8.26 -12.83 6.49
N PHE A 297 -7.64 -13.99 6.46
CA PHE A 297 -8.29 -15.28 6.68
C PHE A 297 -8.17 -15.63 8.16
N ILE A 298 -9.32 -15.78 8.84
CA ILE A 298 -9.30 -15.99 10.29
C ILE A 298 -8.88 -17.42 10.62
N TYR A 299 -9.38 -18.42 9.88
CA TYR A 299 -9.03 -19.82 10.14
C TYR A 299 -8.55 -20.56 8.89
N ASN A 300 -7.76 -21.62 9.10
CA ASN A 300 -7.40 -22.58 8.04
C ASN A 300 -8.63 -23.24 7.40
N LYS A 301 -9.71 -23.43 8.18
CA LYS A 301 -10.99 -23.91 7.65
C LYS A 301 -11.67 -22.92 6.70
N ASP A 302 -11.22 -21.66 6.61
CA ASP A 302 -11.73 -20.69 5.64
C ASP A 302 -10.92 -20.72 4.34
N VAL A 303 -9.65 -21.16 4.43
CA VAL A 303 -8.78 -21.33 3.26
C VAL A 303 -9.25 -22.51 2.41
N LYS A 304 -9.48 -23.67 3.03
CA LYS A 304 -9.81 -24.90 2.29
C LYS A 304 -11.09 -24.81 1.44
N PRO A 305 -12.22 -24.25 1.92
CA PRO A 305 -13.43 -24.08 1.12
C PRO A 305 -13.28 -22.98 0.06
N ALA A 306 -12.63 -21.87 0.41
CA ALA A 306 -12.33 -20.79 -0.55
C ALA A 306 -11.54 -21.28 -1.78
N CYS A 307 -10.72 -22.30 -1.55
CA CYS A 307 -9.86 -22.95 -2.52
C CYS A 307 -10.56 -24.02 -3.37
N ARG A 308 -11.76 -24.47 -2.99
CA ARG A 308 -12.38 -25.70 -3.54
C ARG A 308 -13.50 -25.47 -4.54
N VAL A 309 -14.02 -24.25 -4.67
CA VAL A 309 -15.21 -23.99 -5.48
C VAL A 309 -15.02 -22.70 -6.27
N ASN A 310 -15.47 -22.74 -7.52
CA ASN A 310 -15.69 -21.64 -8.44
C ASN A 310 -16.75 -20.69 -7.83
N THR A 311 -16.41 -20.05 -6.70
CA THR A 311 -17.29 -19.09 -6.06
C THR A 311 -17.40 -17.92 -7.02
N ASN A 312 -18.64 -17.47 -7.25
CA ASN A 312 -18.98 -16.28 -8.02
C ASN A 312 -18.42 -15.02 -7.34
N CYS A 313 -17.12 -14.96 -7.09
CA CYS A 313 -16.46 -13.73 -6.75
C CYS A 313 -16.52 -12.88 -8.01
N PRO A 314 -17.17 -11.71 -7.95
CA PRO A 314 -17.18 -10.81 -9.08
C PRO A 314 -15.73 -10.47 -9.41
N ASN A 315 -15.42 -10.55 -10.69
CA ASN A 315 -14.10 -10.27 -11.24
C ASN A 315 -13.70 -8.83 -10.93
N THR A 316 -13.12 -8.62 -9.75
CA THR A 316 -12.90 -7.29 -9.18
C THR A 316 -11.55 -6.79 -9.59
N THR A 317 -11.47 -5.54 -10.02
CA THR A 317 -10.21 -4.93 -10.45
C THR A 317 -9.39 -4.51 -9.24
N VAL A 318 -8.27 -5.20 -9.00
CA VAL A 318 -7.37 -4.97 -7.86
C VAL A 318 -5.93 -4.92 -8.38
N GLN A 319 -5.15 -3.90 -8.02
CA GLN A 319 -3.74 -3.82 -8.41
C GLN A 319 -2.83 -4.60 -7.45
N ASN A 320 -2.98 -4.38 -6.13
CA ASN A 320 -2.13 -5.00 -5.11
C ASN A 320 -2.97 -5.85 -4.16
N LEU A 321 -2.74 -7.15 -4.12
CA LEU A 321 -3.44 -8.08 -3.24
C LEU A 321 -2.50 -8.59 -2.14
N GLY A 322 -2.81 -8.25 -0.89
CA GLY A 322 -2.20 -8.84 0.30
C GLY A 322 -3.12 -9.89 0.92
N ILE A 323 -2.62 -11.08 1.22
CA ILE A 323 -3.35 -12.12 1.95
C ILE A 323 -2.60 -12.47 3.23
N ARG A 324 -3.31 -12.55 4.36
CA ARG A 324 -2.72 -12.89 5.67
C ARG A 324 -3.61 -13.89 6.41
N LEU A 325 -3.01 -14.77 7.23
CA LEU A 325 -3.77 -15.51 8.23
C LEU A 325 -3.75 -14.77 9.57
N ALA A 326 -4.88 -14.76 10.28
CA ALA A 326 -4.98 -14.14 11.60
C ALA A 326 -4.12 -14.86 12.66
N TYR A 327 -3.97 -16.18 12.55
CA TYR A 327 -3.20 -17.00 13.49
C TYR A 327 -1.93 -17.56 12.83
N PRO A 328 -0.75 -17.37 13.45
CA PRO A 328 0.54 -17.76 12.88
C PRO A 328 0.81 -19.27 12.87
N ASN A 329 0.04 -20.05 13.63
CA ASN A 329 0.22 -21.51 13.75
C ASN A 329 -0.39 -22.29 12.58
N ASN A 330 -1.00 -21.58 11.63
CA ASN A 330 -1.63 -22.18 10.47
C ASN A 330 -0.64 -22.24 9.30
N PHE A 331 -0.45 -23.43 8.74
CA PHE A 331 0.44 -23.65 7.60
C PHE A 331 -0.36 -23.92 6.32
N LEU A 332 0.11 -23.39 5.18
CA LEU A 332 -0.36 -23.79 3.85
C LEU A 332 0.42 -25.01 3.36
N GLY A 333 -0.30 -26.11 3.12
CA GLY A 333 0.25 -27.22 2.33
C GLY A 333 0.37 -26.85 0.84
N LYS A 334 1.09 -27.66 0.06
CA LYS A 334 1.24 -27.47 -1.39
C LYS A 334 -0.10 -27.26 -2.09
N GLN A 335 -1.06 -28.17 -1.88
CA GLN A 335 -2.36 -28.11 -2.56
C GLN A 335 -3.17 -26.88 -2.16
N ASP A 336 -3.13 -26.50 -0.88
CA ASP A 336 -3.84 -25.32 -0.38
C ASP A 336 -3.24 -24.03 -0.99
N GLY A 337 -1.90 -23.96 -1.14
CA GLY A 337 -1.23 -22.85 -1.81
C GLY A 337 -1.61 -22.73 -3.29
N LEU A 338 -1.60 -23.86 -4.04
CA LEU A 338 -2.00 -23.87 -5.45
C LEU A 338 -3.47 -23.50 -5.63
N ASN A 339 -4.35 -24.03 -4.79
CA ASN A 339 -5.76 -23.70 -4.87
C ASN A 339 -6.03 -22.22 -4.50
N MET A 340 -5.24 -21.65 -3.59
CA MET A 340 -5.33 -20.22 -3.26
C MET A 340 -4.94 -19.37 -4.47
N LEU A 341 -3.86 -19.72 -5.18
CA LEU A 341 -3.47 -19.03 -6.42
C LEU A 341 -4.55 -19.14 -7.49
N ALA A 342 -5.15 -20.32 -7.67
CA ALA A 342 -6.27 -20.50 -8.60
C ALA A 342 -7.48 -19.64 -8.23
N TRP A 343 -7.83 -19.57 -6.94
CA TRP A 343 -8.89 -18.68 -6.46
C TRP A 343 -8.59 -17.20 -6.73
N ILE A 344 -7.35 -16.75 -6.47
CA ILE A 344 -6.92 -15.37 -6.76
C ILE A 344 -7.06 -15.07 -8.25
N ALA A 345 -6.51 -15.95 -9.09
CA ALA A 345 -6.56 -15.89 -10.55
C ALA A 345 -7.97 -15.74 -11.12
N ASN A 346 -8.97 -16.33 -10.46
CA ASN A 346 -10.36 -16.29 -10.91
C ASN A 346 -11.17 -15.14 -10.30
N SER A 347 -10.75 -14.60 -9.15
CA SER A 347 -11.52 -13.61 -8.40
C SER A 347 -11.14 -12.16 -8.72
N PHE A 348 -9.94 -11.95 -9.23
CA PHE A 348 -9.37 -10.61 -9.40
C PHE A 348 -8.80 -10.41 -10.81
N THR A 349 -8.90 -9.19 -11.31
CA THR A 349 -8.27 -8.72 -12.55
C THR A 349 -7.33 -7.56 -12.28
N ALA A 350 -6.42 -7.31 -13.23
CA ALA A 350 -5.42 -6.23 -13.18
C ALA A 350 -4.43 -6.33 -12.01
N LEU A 351 -4.24 -7.53 -11.44
CA LEU A 351 -3.26 -7.76 -10.38
C LEU A 351 -1.85 -7.52 -10.89
N VAL A 352 -1.15 -6.62 -10.21
CA VAL A 352 0.26 -6.28 -10.42
C VAL A 352 1.12 -6.94 -9.35
N HIS A 353 0.69 -6.90 -8.09
CA HIS A 353 1.41 -7.51 -6.97
C HIS A 353 0.50 -8.43 -6.16
N ILE A 354 1.00 -9.63 -5.85
CA ILE A 354 0.38 -10.57 -4.92
C ILE A 354 1.37 -10.88 -3.80
N ASP A 355 0.94 -10.68 -2.56
CA ASP A 355 1.72 -10.98 -1.36
C ASP A 355 0.91 -11.83 -0.39
N VAL A 356 1.21 -13.13 -0.36
CA VAL A 356 0.58 -14.12 0.52
C VAL A 356 1.47 -14.33 1.75
N ARG A 357 1.19 -13.59 2.83
CA ARG A 357 1.87 -13.69 4.13
C ARG A 357 1.22 -14.75 5.01
N VAL A 358 1.42 -15.99 4.60
CA VAL A 358 0.95 -17.16 5.31
C VAL A 358 2.12 -18.11 5.44
N ARG A 359 2.35 -18.64 6.64
CA ARG A 359 3.43 -19.60 6.87
C ARG A 359 3.21 -20.82 5.96
N GLY A 360 4.15 -21.10 5.08
CA GLY A 360 4.13 -22.28 4.23
C GLY A 360 4.61 -23.50 5.02
N SER A 361 4.18 -24.69 4.64
CA SER A 361 4.92 -25.89 5.05
C SER A 361 6.29 -25.89 4.36
N ASP A 362 7.27 -26.55 4.96
CA ASP A 362 8.60 -26.74 4.32
C ASP A 362 8.46 -27.36 2.92
N PHE A 363 7.45 -28.20 2.74
CA PHE A 363 7.12 -28.79 1.44
C PHE A 363 6.59 -27.79 0.41
N LEU A 364 5.74 -26.83 0.81
CA LEU A 364 5.32 -25.74 -0.09
C LEU A 364 6.52 -24.86 -0.45
N ALA A 365 7.35 -24.49 0.53
CA ALA A 365 8.57 -23.72 0.28
C ALA A 365 9.53 -24.44 -0.67
N PHE A 366 9.75 -25.74 -0.45
CA PHE A 366 10.53 -26.59 -1.34
C PHE A 366 9.92 -26.63 -2.75
N TYR A 367 8.61 -26.82 -2.86
CA TYR A 367 7.90 -26.83 -4.14
C TYR A 367 8.09 -25.50 -4.88
N LEU A 368 7.81 -24.36 -4.25
CA LEU A 368 7.92 -23.03 -4.86
C LEU A 368 9.34 -22.70 -5.34
N ARG A 369 10.37 -23.20 -4.64
CA ARG A 369 11.78 -22.99 -5.03
C ARG A 369 12.24 -23.88 -6.18
N ASN A 370 11.65 -25.06 -6.32
CA ASN A 370 12.16 -26.11 -7.23
C ASN A 370 11.21 -26.41 -8.40
N THR A 371 10.13 -25.65 -8.56
CA THR A 371 9.14 -25.88 -9.62
C THR A 371 8.74 -24.61 -10.33
N PHE A 372 8.26 -24.79 -11.56
CA PHE A 372 7.65 -23.76 -12.38
C PHE A 372 6.16 -24.06 -12.48
N PHE A 373 5.34 -23.02 -12.51
CA PHE A 373 3.91 -23.12 -12.76
C PHE A 373 3.46 -21.88 -13.53
N ASP A 374 2.42 -22.03 -14.33
CA ASP A 374 1.90 -20.98 -15.21
C ASP A 374 0.63 -20.34 -14.62
N ILE A 375 0.53 -19.02 -14.69
CA ILE A 375 -0.66 -18.24 -14.29
C ILE A 375 -1.14 -17.42 -15.49
N LYS A 376 -1.88 -18.08 -16.39
CA LYS A 376 -2.35 -17.47 -17.64
C LYS A 376 -3.37 -16.35 -17.44
N THR A 377 -4.10 -16.34 -16.33
CA THR A 377 -5.19 -15.41 -16.06
C THR A 377 -4.73 -14.06 -15.52
N LEU A 378 -3.45 -13.93 -15.13
CA LEU A 378 -2.89 -12.70 -14.54
C LEU A 378 -1.78 -12.12 -15.41
N PRO A 379 -2.11 -11.56 -16.59
CA PRO A 379 -1.13 -11.08 -17.56
C PRO A 379 -0.45 -9.76 -17.15
N PHE A 380 -0.73 -9.21 -15.97
CA PHE A 380 -0.11 -7.97 -15.45
C PHE A 380 0.71 -8.20 -14.18
N LEU A 381 0.84 -9.45 -13.74
CA LEU A 381 1.50 -9.79 -12.49
C LEU A 381 3.02 -9.57 -12.60
N LEU A 382 3.53 -8.59 -11.85
CA LEU A 382 4.95 -8.24 -11.75
C LEU A 382 5.63 -8.83 -10.51
N MET A 383 4.88 -9.06 -9.42
CA MET A 383 5.43 -9.59 -8.18
C MET A 383 4.49 -10.62 -7.58
N LEU A 384 5.05 -11.78 -7.23
CA LEU A 384 4.38 -12.81 -6.43
C LEU A 384 5.29 -13.21 -5.27
N SER A 385 4.81 -13.02 -4.05
CA SER A 385 5.45 -13.56 -2.84
C SER A 385 4.50 -14.48 -2.09
N ILE A 386 5.01 -15.62 -1.63
CA ILE A 386 4.28 -16.56 -0.77
C ILE A 386 5.20 -16.95 0.38
N ASP A 387 4.76 -16.73 1.62
CA ASP A 387 5.57 -16.95 2.84
C ASP A 387 6.94 -16.24 2.81
N SER A 388 6.97 -14.99 2.33
CA SER A 388 8.21 -14.23 2.11
C SER A 388 9.16 -14.81 1.06
N ILE A 389 8.78 -15.90 0.36
CA ILE A 389 9.51 -16.43 -0.78
C ILE A 389 9.04 -15.65 -2.01
N ALA A 390 9.92 -14.84 -2.57
CA ALA A 390 9.69 -14.20 -3.86
C ALA A 390 9.74 -15.27 -4.96
N CYS A 391 8.64 -15.41 -5.70
CA CYS A 391 8.58 -16.27 -6.88
C CYS A 391 9.13 -15.48 -8.07
N ASN A 392 10.13 -16.03 -8.75
CA ASN A 392 10.63 -15.46 -10.00
C ASN A 392 9.57 -15.67 -11.08
N LEU A 393 8.97 -14.57 -11.56
CA LEU A 393 8.02 -14.63 -12.66
C LEU A 393 8.82 -14.74 -13.96
N VAL A 394 8.82 -15.93 -14.57
CA VAL A 394 9.56 -16.27 -15.81
C VAL A 394 8.90 -15.64 -17.04
N GLY A 395 8.48 -14.38 -16.95
CA GLY A 395 7.59 -13.85 -17.96
C GLY A 395 7.23 -12.39 -17.98
N GLN A 396 7.46 -11.64 -16.91
CA GLN A 396 7.26 -10.20 -16.90
C GLN A 396 8.53 -9.51 -16.44
N LEU A 397 9.61 -9.74 -17.19
CA LEU A 397 10.75 -8.84 -17.15
C LEU A 397 10.34 -7.55 -17.87
N GLY A 398 9.70 -6.63 -17.14
CA GLY A 398 9.32 -5.29 -17.63
C GLY A 398 10.49 -4.41 -18.09
N HIS A 399 11.70 -4.95 -18.18
CA HIS A 399 12.88 -4.29 -18.71
C HIS A 399 13.60 -5.10 -19.78
N LEU A 400 13.27 -6.39 -19.96
CA LEU A 400 13.91 -7.20 -20.98
C LEU A 400 12.91 -7.37 -22.13
N PRO A 401 13.21 -6.82 -23.32
CA PRO A 401 12.30 -6.86 -24.44
C PRO A 401 11.95 -8.33 -24.72
N PRO A 402 10.65 -8.70 -24.78
CA PRO A 402 10.25 -10.03 -25.20
C PRO A 402 10.90 -10.39 -26.53
N MET A 403 11.40 -11.61 -26.65
CA MET A 403 11.98 -12.07 -27.90
C MET A 403 10.85 -12.31 -28.91
N LEU A 404 11.05 -11.86 -30.14
CA LEU A 404 10.07 -12.07 -31.21
C LEU A 404 10.40 -13.37 -31.94
N GLY A 405 9.48 -14.32 -31.93
CA GLY A 405 9.49 -15.49 -32.79
C GLY A 405 8.69 -15.19 -34.06
N LEU A 406 9.24 -15.45 -35.24
CA LEU A 406 8.58 -15.26 -36.53
C LEU A 406 8.39 -16.62 -37.18
N SER A 407 7.15 -17.04 -37.41
CA SER A 407 6.90 -18.23 -38.22
C SER A 407 7.60 -18.12 -39.57
N LEU A 408 7.93 -19.25 -40.19
CA LEU A 408 8.59 -19.22 -41.51
C LEU A 408 7.77 -18.44 -42.55
N SER A 409 6.44 -18.51 -42.47
CA SER A 409 5.52 -17.75 -43.31
C SER A 409 5.54 -16.24 -43.01
N ALA A 410 5.68 -15.84 -41.74
CA ALA A 410 5.68 -14.43 -41.34
C ALA A 410 7.03 -13.71 -41.57
N CYS A 411 8.12 -14.44 -41.79
CA CYS A 411 9.45 -13.86 -41.96
C CYS A 411 9.53 -12.88 -43.15
N SER A 412 8.94 -13.22 -44.30
CA SER A 412 8.93 -12.35 -45.48
C SER A 412 8.23 -11.03 -45.20
N ASP A 413 7.06 -11.10 -44.56
CA ASP A 413 6.20 -9.95 -44.29
C ASP A 413 6.84 -9.04 -43.23
N TRP A 414 7.53 -9.64 -42.25
CA TRP A 414 8.28 -8.90 -41.24
C TRP A 414 9.47 -8.12 -41.84
N VAL A 415 10.21 -8.73 -42.78
CA VAL A 415 11.35 -8.08 -43.47
C VAL A 415 10.92 -6.79 -44.17
N VAL A 416 9.77 -6.82 -44.87
CA VAL A 416 9.24 -5.63 -45.56
C VAL A 416 8.47 -4.67 -44.65
N GLY A 417 8.16 -5.08 -43.41
CA GLY A 417 7.42 -4.27 -42.43
C GLY A 417 5.90 -4.38 -42.54
N GLU A 418 5.38 -5.37 -43.27
CA GLU A 418 3.96 -5.60 -43.55
C GLU A 418 3.31 -6.66 -42.64
N VAL A 419 4.06 -7.20 -41.67
CA VAL A 419 3.53 -8.27 -40.78
C VAL A 419 2.25 -7.87 -40.05
N LYS A 420 2.06 -6.57 -39.76
CA LYS A 420 0.86 -6.04 -39.09
C LYS A 420 -0.39 -6.12 -39.95
N ASP A 421 -0.22 -5.98 -41.27
CA ASP A 421 -1.34 -5.95 -42.22
C ASP A 421 -1.94 -7.34 -42.44
N SER A 422 -1.20 -8.39 -42.08
CA SER A 422 -1.64 -9.78 -42.18
C SER A 422 -2.42 -10.31 -40.98
N TRP A 423 -2.43 -9.60 -39.84
CA TRP A 423 -2.97 -10.12 -38.58
C TRP A 423 -4.50 -10.25 -38.59
N ASP A 424 -5.00 -11.34 -38.01
CA ASP A 424 -6.43 -11.53 -37.78
C ASP A 424 -6.96 -10.50 -36.75
N PRO A 425 -8.20 -9.98 -36.92
CA PRO A 425 -8.81 -9.05 -35.97
C PRO A 425 -8.77 -9.51 -34.50
N SER A 426 -8.84 -10.81 -34.25
CA SER A 426 -8.76 -11.38 -32.89
C SER A 426 -7.37 -11.26 -32.24
N SER A 427 -6.31 -11.09 -33.04
CA SER A 427 -4.93 -10.95 -32.56
C SER A 427 -4.50 -9.50 -32.38
N ILE A 428 -5.23 -8.52 -32.92
CA ILE A 428 -4.85 -7.08 -32.92
C ILE A 428 -4.57 -6.56 -31.52
N ALA A 429 -5.42 -6.84 -30.53
CA ALA A 429 -5.24 -6.33 -29.17
C ALA A 429 -3.92 -6.83 -28.53
N LEU A 430 -3.58 -8.10 -28.77
CA LEU A 430 -2.32 -8.68 -28.28
C LEU A 430 -1.11 -8.12 -29.03
N ALA A 431 -1.29 -7.84 -30.32
CA ALA A 431 -0.27 -7.30 -31.19
C ALA A 431 0.03 -5.81 -30.93
N GLU A 432 -1.01 -5.02 -30.61
CA GLU A 432 -0.88 -3.64 -30.11
C GLU A 432 -0.10 -3.62 -28.80
N GLN A 433 -0.38 -4.57 -27.89
CA GLN A 433 0.40 -4.72 -26.66
C GLN A 433 1.87 -5.03 -26.97
N LEU A 434 2.16 -5.95 -27.90
CA LEU A 434 3.55 -6.25 -28.27
C LEU A 434 4.25 -5.04 -28.89
N THR A 435 3.54 -4.31 -29.75
CA THR A 435 4.06 -3.11 -30.42
C THR A 435 4.34 -1.99 -29.40
N GLN A 436 3.54 -1.85 -28.35
CA GLN A 436 3.80 -0.89 -27.27
C GLN A 436 5.02 -1.26 -26.43
N VAL A 437 5.26 -2.56 -26.21
CA VAL A 437 6.41 -3.04 -25.41
C VAL A 437 7.71 -2.99 -26.21
N CYS A 438 7.67 -3.33 -27.50
CA CYS A 438 8.83 -3.38 -28.38
C CYS A 438 8.53 -2.74 -29.76
N PRO A 439 8.39 -1.41 -29.84
CA PRO A 439 8.08 -0.74 -31.10
C PRO A 439 9.15 -0.99 -32.17
N ASP A 440 10.40 -1.12 -31.74
CA ASP A 440 11.55 -1.32 -32.62
C ASP A 440 11.61 -2.71 -33.26
N PHE A 441 10.85 -3.70 -32.79
CA PHE A 441 10.82 -5.00 -33.46
C PHE A 441 9.95 -5.02 -34.71
N PHE A 442 9.05 -4.05 -34.89
CA PHE A 442 8.08 -4.05 -35.98
C PHE A 442 8.26 -2.91 -36.99
N SER A 443 9.31 -2.10 -36.86
CA SER A 443 9.61 -1.06 -37.85
C SER A 443 10.40 -1.65 -39.04
N SER A 444 10.08 -1.19 -40.25
CA SER A 444 10.73 -1.62 -41.51
C SER A 444 12.26 -1.57 -41.40
N ILE A 445 12.93 -2.57 -41.98
CA ILE A 445 14.39 -2.67 -42.02
C ILE A 445 14.92 -2.18 -43.37
N SER A 446 14.53 -0.97 -43.78
CA SER A 446 14.95 -0.43 -45.07
C SER A 446 16.48 -0.31 -45.13
N GLY A 447 17.13 -1.09 -46.00
CA GLY A 447 18.57 -0.96 -46.29
C GLY A 447 19.53 -1.97 -45.65
N ARG A 448 19.05 -3.01 -44.96
CA ARG A 448 19.90 -4.15 -44.55
C ARG A 448 19.54 -5.39 -45.36
N ASN A 449 20.56 -6.19 -45.70
CA ASN A 449 20.37 -7.49 -46.34
C ASN A 449 19.81 -8.46 -45.29
N THR A 450 18.49 -8.56 -45.20
CA THR A 450 17.77 -9.30 -44.15
C THR A 450 17.22 -10.63 -44.66
N ASP A 451 17.91 -11.27 -45.59
CA ASP A 451 17.55 -12.64 -45.95
C ASP A 451 17.58 -13.49 -44.67
N PRO A 452 16.43 -14.08 -44.26
CA PRO A 452 16.30 -14.76 -42.98
C PRO A 452 17.11 -16.06 -42.98
N THR A 453 18.41 -15.93 -42.73
CA THR A 453 19.34 -17.05 -42.71
C THR A 453 19.83 -17.27 -41.28
N CYS A 454 19.73 -18.49 -40.77
CA CYS A 454 20.25 -18.80 -39.45
C CYS A 454 21.79 -18.81 -39.50
N PRO A 455 22.50 -17.96 -38.74
CA PRO A 455 23.96 -17.88 -38.81
C PRO A 455 24.67 -19.11 -38.21
N ILE A 456 23.93 -19.99 -37.52
CA ILE A 456 24.47 -21.19 -36.88
C ILE A 456 24.36 -22.39 -37.81
N CYS A 457 23.20 -22.62 -38.41
CA CYS A 457 22.94 -23.80 -39.24
C CYS A 457 22.80 -23.51 -40.73
N LEU A 458 22.87 -22.23 -41.12
CA LEU A 458 22.70 -21.73 -42.49
C LEU A 458 21.32 -22.03 -43.10
N TYR A 459 20.33 -22.38 -42.28
CA TYR A 459 18.96 -22.61 -42.76
C TYR A 459 18.34 -21.33 -43.32
N MET A 460 17.71 -21.43 -44.49
CA MET A 460 16.92 -20.38 -45.12
C MET A 460 15.47 -20.87 -45.32
N PRO A 461 14.44 -20.07 -45.03
CA PRO A 461 13.06 -20.40 -45.35
C PRO A 461 12.91 -20.79 -46.84
N GLY A 462 12.38 -21.98 -47.10
CA GLY A 462 12.20 -22.50 -48.45
C GLY A 462 13.40 -23.27 -49.03
N SER A 463 14.57 -23.29 -48.37
CA SER A 463 15.66 -24.17 -48.77
C SER A 463 15.49 -25.59 -48.21
N SER A 464 15.76 -26.60 -49.03
CA SER A 464 15.87 -28.00 -48.60
C SER A 464 17.22 -28.30 -47.92
N GLU A 465 18.19 -27.39 -48.04
CA GLU A 465 19.54 -27.50 -47.48
C GLU A 465 19.65 -26.68 -46.18
N GLY A 466 20.33 -27.23 -45.15
CA GLY A 466 20.67 -26.50 -43.91
C GLY A 466 19.90 -26.86 -42.61
N SER A 467 19.31 -28.05 -42.49
CA SER A 467 18.67 -28.47 -41.22
C SER A 467 19.69 -28.82 -40.14
N CYS A 468 19.60 -28.14 -38.99
CA CYS A 468 20.21 -28.61 -37.76
C CYS A 468 19.43 -29.83 -37.24
N VAL A 469 20.10 -30.98 -37.10
CA VAL A 469 19.59 -32.14 -36.35
C VAL A 469 18.42 -32.88 -37.04
N GLY A 470 18.31 -32.80 -38.37
CA GLY A 470 17.32 -33.57 -39.15
C GLY A 470 15.86 -33.14 -38.93
N GLN A 471 15.63 -32.00 -38.28
CA GLN A 471 14.33 -31.37 -38.13
C GLN A 471 14.34 -29.99 -38.81
N ALA A 472 13.25 -29.67 -39.51
CA ALA A 472 13.07 -28.33 -40.07
C ALA A 472 12.67 -27.35 -38.94
N PRO A 473 13.28 -26.16 -38.89
CA PRO A 473 12.81 -25.11 -37.99
C PRO A 473 11.35 -24.75 -38.24
N THR A 474 10.65 -24.30 -37.20
CA THR A 474 9.26 -23.83 -37.32
C THR A 474 9.14 -22.30 -37.29
N HIS A 475 10.14 -21.63 -36.71
CA HIS A 475 10.19 -20.17 -36.62
C HIS A 475 11.64 -19.68 -36.43
N PHE A 476 11.85 -18.39 -36.66
CA PHE A 476 13.08 -17.65 -36.34
C PHE A 476 12.87 -16.80 -35.09
N CYS A 477 13.88 -16.72 -34.23
CA CYS A 477 13.89 -15.86 -33.04
C CYS A 477 14.75 -14.63 -33.28
N VAL A 478 14.19 -13.43 -33.11
CA VAL A 478 14.88 -12.13 -33.16
C VAL A 478 15.51 -11.84 -31.81
N LEU A 479 16.85 -11.87 -31.74
CA LEU A 479 17.61 -11.97 -30.50
C LEU A 479 17.85 -10.67 -29.75
N ASP A 480 18.00 -9.56 -30.47
CA ASP A 480 18.51 -8.29 -29.92
C ASP A 480 18.00 -7.07 -30.70
N ALA A 481 18.36 -5.87 -30.26
CA ALA A 481 18.03 -4.60 -30.91
C ALA A 481 18.67 -4.45 -32.31
N GLY A 482 19.75 -5.20 -32.59
CA GLY A 482 20.34 -5.32 -33.92
C GLY A 482 19.50 -6.18 -34.87
N ARG A 483 18.45 -6.83 -34.34
CA ARG A 483 17.51 -7.71 -35.03
C ARG A 483 18.17 -8.95 -35.64
N HIS A 484 19.23 -9.43 -35.00
CA HIS A 484 19.84 -10.70 -35.39
C HIS A 484 18.87 -11.86 -35.17
N MET A 485 18.81 -12.79 -36.12
CA MET A 485 17.89 -13.91 -36.06
C MET A 485 18.64 -15.24 -35.99
N VAL A 486 18.05 -16.21 -35.29
CA VAL A 486 18.46 -17.62 -35.30
C VAL A 486 17.23 -18.49 -35.42
N CYS A 487 17.33 -19.67 -36.02
CA CYS A 487 16.21 -20.60 -36.05
C CYS A 487 15.91 -21.13 -34.63
N ASN A 488 14.66 -21.50 -34.35
CA ASN A 488 14.22 -21.93 -33.02
C ASN A 488 15.01 -23.14 -32.48
N LEU A 489 15.45 -24.05 -33.36
CA LEU A 489 16.28 -25.20 -32.98
C LEU A 489 17.66 -24.77 -32.49
N CYS A 490 18.35 -23.90 -33.23
CA CYS A 490 19.64 -23.35 -32.81
C CYS A 490 19.50 -22.46 -31.57
N PHE A 491 18.39 -21.75 -31.41
CA PHE A 491 18.13 -20.96 -30.21
C PHE A 491 18.05 -21.83 -28.96
N VAL A 492 17.33 -22.97 -29.02
CA VAL A 492 17.28 -23.93 -27.90
C VAL A 492 18.68 -24.44 -27.55
N HIS A 493 19.53 -24.71 -28.54
CA HIS A 493 20.92 -25.10 -28.30
C HIS A 493 21.75 -24.00 -27.64
N LEU A 494 21.59 -22.73 -28.04
CA LEU A 494 22.24 -21.59 -27.40
C LEU A 494 21.85 -21.49 -25.91
N VAL A 495 20.56 -21.61 -25.62
CA VAL A 495 20.01 -21.60 -24.26
C VAL A 495 20.57 -22.77 -23.43
N GLN A 496 20.56 -23.99 -23.97
CA GLN A 496 21.11 -25.15 -23.28
C GLN A 496 22.62 -25.04 -23.04
N GLY A 497 23.35 -24.39 -23.96
CA GLY A 497 24.77 -24.12 -23.82
C GLY A 497 25.07 -23.13 -22.69
N SER A 498 24.33 -22.01 -22.63
CA SER A 498 24.50 -20.98 -21.60
C SER A 498 24.17 -21.50 -20.19
N ILE A 499 23.08 -22.28 -20.06
CA ILE A 499 22.70 -22.94 -18.81
C ILE A 499 23.80 -23.89 -18.32
N ARG A 500 24.32 -24.76 -19.21
CA ARG A 500 25.41 -25.69 -18.88
C ARG A 500 26.69 -24.97 -18.46
N ALA A 501 27.03 -23.88 -19.15
CA ALA A 501 28.20 -23.07 -18.86
C ALA A 501 28.04 -22.13 -17.65
N LYS A 502 26.83 -21.98 -17.09
CA LYS A 502 26.49 -20.96 -16.08
C LYS A 502 26.91 -19.55 -16.52
N ALA A 503 26.77 -19.25 -17.81
CA ALA A 503 27.18 -17.99 -18.42
C ALA A 503 25.97 -17.24 -18.99
N ASN A 504 26.10 -15.92 -19.18
CA ASN A 504 25.11 -15.13 -19.88
C ASN A 504 25.04 -15.57 -21.35
N MET A 505 23.83 -15.64 -21.90
CA MET A 505 23.65 -15.90 -23.33
C MET A 505 24.04 -14.64 -24.12
N THR A 506 24.74 -14.80 -25.24
CA THR A 506 25.15 -13.69 -26.12
C THR A 506 24.76 -13.98 -27.56
N CYS A 507 24.40 -12.95 -28.32
CA CYS A 507 24.10 -13.08 -29.73
C CYS A 507 25.31 -13.64 -30.50
N PRO A 508 25.15 -14.68 -31.35
CA PRO A 508 26.27 -15.26 -32.09
C PRO A 508 26.88 -14.29 -33.11
N LEU A 509 26.13 -13.27 -33.54
CA LEU A 509 26.57 -12.29 -34.54
C LEU A 509 27.24 -11.07 -33.90
N CYS A 510 26.54 -10.32 -33.03
CA CYS A 510 27.09 -9.09 -32.45
C CYS A 510 27.66 -9.23 -31.04
N ARG A 511 27.54 -10.41 -30.40
CA ARG A 511 27.98 -10.68 -29.02
C ARG A 511 27.26 -9.89 -27.92
N GLU A 512 26.27 -9.07 -28.26
CA GLU A 512 25.42 -8.42 -27.26
C GLU A 512 24.75 -9.46 -26.35
N PRO A 513 24.66 -9.17 -25.03
CA PRO A 513 24.00 -10.07 -24.09
C PRO A 513 22.53 -10.19 -24.43
N ILE A 514 22.06 -11.43 -24.55
CA ILE A 514 20.66 -11.75 -24.74
C ILE A 514 20.04 -11.91 -23.35
N PRO A 515 18.96 -11.17 -23.05
CA PRO A 515 18.24 -11.28 -21.79
C PRO A 515 17.84 -12.71 -21.44
N TRP A 516 17.90 -13.10 -20.15
CA TRP A 516 17.46 -14.43 -19.70
C TRP A 516 16.75 -14.32 -18.34
N PRO A 517 15.63 -15.03 -18.09
CA PRO A 517 14.90 -15.97 -18.98
C PRO A 517 14.20 -15.29 -20.17
N VAL A 518 14.01 -16.04 -21.27
CA VAL A 518 13.42 -15.53 -22.52
C VAL A 518 11.98 -16.01 -22.71
N ARG A 519 11.05 -15.06 -22.85
CA ARG A 519 9.76 -15.30 -23.50
C ARG A 519 9.88 -15.06 -24.99
N VAL A 520 9.41 -16.01 -25.79
CA VAL A 520 9.33 -15.90 -27.25
C VAL A 520 7.87 -15.73 -27.64
N TRP A 521 7.54 -14.59 -28.23
CA TRP A 521 6.22 -14.34 -28.80
C TRP A 521 6.26 -14.78 -30.25
N VAL A 522 5.66 -15.92 -30.55
CA VAL A 522 5.64 -16.46 -31.90
C VAL A 522 4.50 -15.81 -32.67
N VAL A 523 4.86 -15.02 -33.67
CA VAL A 523 3.96 -14.37 -34.61
C VAL A 523 3.90 -15.25 -35.86
N ASP A 524 2.69 -15.72 -36.15
CA ASP A 524 2.32 -16.27 -37.45
C ASP A 524 1.51 -15.21 -38.23
N LYS A 525 1.35 -15.39 -39.55
CA LYS A 525 0.58 -14.46 -40.40
C LYS A 525 -0.79 -14.16 -39.79
N LYS A 526 -1.46 -15.18 -39.23
CA LYS A 526 -2.84 -15.04 -38.73
C LYS A 526 -2.97 -14.93 -37.21
N ASN A 527 -2.00 -15.42 -36.44
CA ASN A 527 -2.14 -15.60 -34.99
C ASN A 527 -0.85 -15.24 -34.24
N ILE A 528 -1.00 -14.81 -32.98
CA ILE A 528 0.12 -14.60 -32.06
C ILE A 528 0.00 -15.59 -30.90
N THR A 529 1.04 -16.41 -30.69
CA THR A 529 1.13 -17.37 -29.58
C THR A 529 2.33 -17.05 -28.69
N ILE A 530 2.20 -17.27 -27.38
CA ILE A 530 3.27 -17.02 -26.41
C ILE A 530 3.90 -18.35 -26.02
N HIS A 531 5.21 -18.47 -26.23
CA HIS A 531 6.01 -19.61 -25.82
C HIS A 531 7.03 -19.18 -24.77
N THR A 532 7.17 -20.00 -23.71
CA THR A 532 8.23 -19.81 -22.71
C THR A 532 9.29 -20.89 -22.96
N LEU A 533 10.56 -20.50 -23.05
CA LEU A 533 11.66 -21.44 -23.28
C LEU A 533 12.52 -21.60 -22.00
N PRO A 534 13.08 -22.81 -21.75
CA PRO A 534 12.96 -24.01 -22.58
C PRO A 534 11.54 -24.61 -22.52
N PRO A 535 11.08 -25.31 -23.59
CA PRO A 535 9.88 -26.13 -23.49
C PRO A 535 10.16 -27.15 -22.38
N GLU A 536 9.16 -27.51 -21.58
CA GLU A 536 9.30 -28.57 -20.57
C GLU A 536 10.04 -29.75 -21.19
N THR A 537 11.29 -29.99 -20.80
CA THR A 537 11.95 -31.26 -21.11
C THR A 537 11.08 -32.33 -20.47
N PRO A 538 10.58 -33.33 -21.22
CA PRO A 538 10.00 -34.50 -20.61
C PRO A 538 11.05 -35.02 -19.63
N ARG A 539 10.75 -34.98 -18.33
CA ARG A 539 11.61 -35.68 -17.37
C ARG A 539 11.44 -37.14 -17.73
N HIS A 540 12.46 -37.74 -18.35
CA HIS A 540 12.58 -39.19 -18.35
C HIS A 540 12.58 -39.60 -16.88
N THR A 541 11.47 -40.21 -16.45
CA THR A 541 11.34 -40.96 -15.20
C THR A 541 12.24 -42.18 -15.23
#